data_AF-A0AA49K807-F1
#
_entry.id   AF-A0AA49K807-F1
#
_cell.length_a   1.000
_cell.length_b   1.000
_cell.length_c   1.000
_cell.angle_alpha   90.00
_cell.angle_beta   90.00
_cell.angle_gamma   90.00
#
_symmetry.space_group_name_H-M   'P 1'
#
loop_
_entity.id
_entity.type
_entity.pdbx_description
1 polymer ?
#
loop_
_entity_poly.entity_id
_entity_poly.type
_entity_poly.pdbx_seq_one_letter_code
_entity_poly.pdbx_strand_id
1 'polypeptide(L)'
;DTQRRTEELEKKGLLFVGSGVSGGEDGARYGPSLMPGGNPKAWPHIKPIFQAIAAKSDGEPCCDWVGETGAGHFVKMVHNGIEYGDMQLICEAYHIMRNGLGLSPKEMSDVFGEWNKGVLDSFLIEITRDILKYQDDKGFLLERIRDTAGQKGTGKWTAIAALDYGIPVTLIGESVFARCLSSLQSERIEASAVLEGPSGIYQGDKKQFLEHLRKALYVAKIISYAQGFMLLREAAKIHNWNLNYGGIAL
;
A
#
# COMPACT_ATOMS: atom_id res chain seq x y z
N ASP A 1 12.15 8.80 15.92
CA ASP A 1 11.28 9.69 16.73
C ASP A 1 10.50 9.01 17.83
N THR A 2 9.58 8.09 17.53
CA THR A 2 8.74 7.45 18.56
C THR A 2 9.56 6.73 19.62
N GLN A 3 10.60 5.98 19.24
CA GLN A 3 11.53 5.36 20.19
C GLN A 3 12.11 6.38 21.19
N ARG A 4 12.72 7.46 20.67
CA ARG A 4 13.25 8.57 21.48
C ARG A 4 12.20 9.13 22.45
N ARG A 5 10.98 9.40 21.97
CA ARG A 5 9.89 9.94 22.81
C ARG A 5 9.48 8.95 23.90
N THR A 6 9.38 7.65 23.59
CA THR A 6 9.08 6.60 24.56
C THR A 6 10.14 6.58 25.67
N GLU A 7 11.42 6.60 25.32
CA GLU A 7 12.54 6.58 26.29
C GLU A 7 12.60 7.86 27.15
N GLU A 8 12.39 9.03 26.55
CA GLU A 8 12.39 10.32 27.26
C GLU A 8 11.25 10.43 28.27
N LEU A 9 10.07 9.91 27.92
CA LEU A 9 8.89 9.96 28.78
C LEU A 9 8.94 8.89 29.88
N GLU A 10 9.50 7.72 29.59
CA GLU A 10 9.69 6.67 30.58
C GLU A 10 10.59 7.12 31.75
N LYS A 11 11.66 7.87 31.46
CA LYS A 11 12.53 8.49 32.49
C LYS A 11 11.79 9.44 33.43
N LYS A 12 10.61 9.93 33.02
CA LYS A 12 9.73 10.81 33.82
C LYS A 12 8.57 10.05 34.47
N GLY A 13 8.56 8.72 34.37
CA GLY A 13 7.45 7.89 34.85
C GLY A 13 6.18 7.98 34.00
N LEU A 14 6.27 8.49 32.77
CA LEU A 14 5.14 8.64 31.85
C LEU A 14 5.12 7.50 30.83
N LEU A 15 3.92 6.96 30.58
CA LEU A 15 3.71 5.94 29.56
C LEU A 15 3.43 6.60 28.20
N PHE A 16 4.06 6.11 27.13
CA PHE A 16 3.88 6.63 25.78
C PHE A 16 3.52 5.51 24.80
N VAL A 17 2.59 5.81 23.90
CA VAL A 17 2.15 4.91 22.82
C VAL A 17 2.20 5.70 21.51
N GLY A 18 3.00 5.23 20.56
CA GLY A 18 2.91 5.61 19.16
C GLY A 18 2.01 4.64 18.43
N SER A 19 0.91 5.12 17.85
CA SER A 19 -0.06 4.28 17.17
C SER A 19 -0.25 4.70 15.73
N GLY A 20 -0.03 3.75 14.81
CA GLY A 20 -0.46 3.91 13.44
C GLY A 20 -1.97 3.85 13.33
N VAL A 21 -2.56 4.71 12.49
CA VAL A 21 -4.00 4.70 12.18
C VAL A 21 -4.17 4.65 10.66
N SER A 22 -4.95 3.70 10.14
CA SER A 22 -5.22 3.58 8.70
C SER A 22 -6.73 3.42 8.42
N GLY A 23 -7.18 3.88 7.25
CA GLY A 23 -8.59 3.86 6.84
C GLY A 23 -9.14 5.18 6.29
N GLY A 24 -8.34 6.25 6.30
CA GLY A 24 -8.80 7.58 5.84
C GLY A 24 -9.88 8.18 6.74
N GLU A 25 -10.63 9.15 6.20
CA GLU A 25 -11.69 9.86 6.94
C GLU A 25 -12.84 8.93 7.33
N ASP A 26 -13.34 8.14 6.38
CA ASP A 26 -14.42 7.18 6.62
C ASP A 26 -14.00 6.07 7.58
N GLY A 27 -12.80 5.52 7.41
CA GLY A 27 -12.25 4.54 8.35
C GLY A 27 -12.12 5.11 9.75
N ALA A 28 -11.63 6.35 9.91
CA ALA A 28 -11.57 6.99 11.22
C ALA A 28 -12.96 7.16 11.88
N ARG A 29 -14.02 7.36 11.07
CA ARG A 29 -15.38 7.53 11.56
C ARG A 29 -16.06 6.23 11.97
N TYR A 30 -15.84 5.15 11.21
CA TYR A 30 -16.61 3.90 11.31
C TYR A 30 -15.82 2.69 11.80
N GLY A 31 -14.49 2.76 11.78
CA GLY A 31 -13.60 1.69 12.23
C GLY A 31 -12.27 1.71 11.48
N PRO A 32 -11.19 2.27 12.05
CA PRO A 32 -9.87 2.22 11.42
C PRO A 32 -9.13 0.95 11.83
N SER A 33 -8.03 0.65 11.13
CA SER A 33 -6.98 -0.21 11.66
C SER A 33 -6.10 0.61 12.61
N LEU A 34 -5.84 0.09 13.81
CA LEU A 34 -5.03 0.73 14.84
C LEU A 34 -3.82 -0.16 15.18
N MET A 35 -2.63 0.43 15.16
CA MET A 35 -1.35 -0.27 15.29
C MET A 35 -0.57 0.29 16.48
N PRO A 36 -1.03 0.11 17.75
CA PRO A 36 -0.37 0.66 18.92
C PRO A 36 0.94 -0.06 19.26
N GLY A 37 2.01 0.71 19.50
CA GLY A 37 3.25 0.24 20.12
C GLY A 37 3.89 1.31 21.01
N GLY A 38 4.80 0.93 21.90
CA GLY A 38 5.33 1.85 22.90
C GLY A 38 5.70 1.18 24.21
N ASN A 39 5.29 1.78 25.33
CA ASN A 39 5.45 1.17 26.65
C ASN A 39 4.34 0.12 26.88
N PRO A 40 4.66 -1.19 27.05
CA PRO A 40 3.66 -2.24 27.19
C PRO A 40 2.71 -2.06 28.38
N LYS A 41 3.16 -1.36 29.44
CA LYS A 41 2.31 -1.07 30.61
C LYS A 41 1.12 -0.17 30.26
N ALA A 42 1.18 0.56 29.13
CA ALA A 42 0.09 1.40 28.66
C ALA A 42 -1.07 0.58 28.08
N TRP A 43 -0.79 -0.60 27.52
CA TRP A 43 -1.76 -1.35 26.72
C TRP A 43 -3.04 -1.71 27.47
N PRO A 44 -2.99 -2.26 28.71
CA PRO A 44 -4.21 -2.59 29.46
C PRO A 44 -5.15 -1.39 29.68
N HIS A 45 -4.61 -0.17 29.73
CA HIS A 45 -5.39 1.05 29.95
C HIS A 45 -6.14 1.52 28.70
N ILE A 46 -5.56 1.30 27.51
CA ILE A 46 -6.14 1.79 26.25
C ILE A 46 -6.82 0.71 25.42
N LYS A 47 -6.51 -0.58 25.67
CA LYS A 47 -7.03 -1.74 24.94
C LYS A 47 -8.56 -1.72 24.77
N PRO A 48 -9.38 -1.50 25.81
CA PRO A 48 -10.83 -1.53 25.65
C PRO A 48 -11.34 -0.47 24.69
N ILE A 49 -10.75 0.73 24.71
CA ILE A 49 -11.14 1.84 23.84
C ILE A 49 -10.70 1.55 22.41
N PHE A 50 -9.42 1.20 22.23
CA PHE A 50 -8.84 0.96 20.91
C PHE A 50 -9.52 -0.19 20.19
N GLN A 51 -9.76 -1.31 20.87
CA GLN A 51 -10.45 -2.45 20.26
C GLN A 51 -11.95 -2.20 20.05
N ALA A 52 -12.59 -1.32 20.82
CA ALA A 52 -14.01 -0.98 20.62
C ALA A 52 -14.23 -0.11 19.37
N ILE A 53 -13.30 0.80 19.08
CA ILE A 53 -13.45 1.73 17.94
C ILE A 53 -12.85 1.20 16.64
N ALA A 54 -11.99 0.17 16.68
CA ALA A 54 -11.37 -0.41 15.49
C ALA A 54 -12.37 -1.14 14.60
N ALA A 55 -12.05 -1.26 13.31
CA ALA A 55 -12.74 -2.17 12.39
C ALA A 55 -12.73 -3.61 12.93
N LYS A 56 -13.66 -4.43 12.42
CA LYS A 56 -13.80 -5.84 12.79
C LYS A 56 -13.68 -6.73 11.56
N SER A 57 -12.79 -7.72 11.61
CA SER A 57 -12.70 -8.80 10.62
C SER A 57 -13.10 -10.10 11.31
N ASP A 58 -14.16 -10.76 10.82
CA ASP A 58 -14.72 -11.99 11.43
C ASP A 58 -14.99 -11.88 12.95
N GLY A 59 -15.36 -10.67 13.40
CA GLY A 59 -15.62 -10.35 14.81
C GLY A 59 -14.38 -9.93 15.61
N GLU A 60 -13.17 -10.11 15.08
CA GLU A 60 -11.93 -9.71 15.73
C GLU A 60 -11.59 -8.24 15.43
N PRO A 61 -11.16 -7.43 16.42
CA PRO A 61 -10.67 -6.07 16.18
C PRO A 61 -9.41 -6.07 15.32
N CYS A 62 -9.38 -5.22 14.29
CA CYS A 62 -8.18 -4.83 13.55
C CYS A 62 -7.28 -3.89 14.40
N CYS A 63 -6.99 -4.33 15.63
CA CYS A 63 -6.19 -3.66 16.62
C CYS A 63 -5.72 -4.64 17.70
N ASP A 64 -4.41 -4.82 17.79
CA ASP A 64 -3.75 -5.45 18.94
C ASP A 64 -2.42 -4.76 19.24
N TRP A 65 -1.80 -5.13 20.36
CA TRP A 65 -0.48 -4.61 20.72
C TRP A 65 0.57 -5.08 19.71
N VAL A 66 1.16 -4.12 18.99
CA VAL A 66 2.13 -4.41 17.93
C VAL A 66 3.49 -4.77 18.49
N GLY A 67 3.96 -4.03 19.50
CA GLY A 67 5.29 -4.22 20.06
C GLY A 67 5.81 -2.99 20.79
N GLU A 68 7.06 -3.06 21.20
CA GLU A 68 7.70 -2.08 22.06
C GLU A 68 8.10 -0.80 21.31
N THR A 69 8.26 0.30 22.04
CA THR A 69 8.86 1.56 21.58
C THR A 69 8.23 2.14 20.29
N GLY A 70 8.91 2.02 19.13
CA GLY A 70 8.47 2.54 17.84
C GLY A 70 7.70 1.57 16.96
N ALA A 71 7.47 0.34 17.41
CA ALA A 71 6.95 -0.75 16.58
C ALA A 71 5.63 -0.41 15.85
N GLY A 72 4.68 0.22 16.55
CA GLY A 72 3.38 0.59 15.98
C GLY A 72 3.47 1.51 14.76
N HIS A 73 4.28 2.58 14.85
CA HIS A 73 4.51 3.45 13.70
C HIS A 73 5.38 2.80 12.63
N PHE A 74 6.29 1.90 12.99
CA PHE A 74 7.09 1.17 12.00
C PHE A 74 6.22 0.24 11.16
N VAL A 75 5.29 -0.51 11.78
CA VAL A 75 4.29 -1.32 11.06
C VAL A 75 3.44 -0.45 10.15
N LYS A 76 2.99 0.72 10.61
CA LYS A 76 2.23 1.66 9.75
C LYS A 76 3.03 2.18 8.56
N MET A 77 4.33 2.44 8.75
CA MET A 77 5.22 2.84 7.68
C MET A 77 5.32 1.72 6.62
N VAL A 78 5.55 0.47 7.03
CA VAL A 78 5.60 -0.69 6.12
C VAL A 78 4.26 -0.91 5.43
N HIS A 79 3.12 -0.76 6.13
CA HIS A 79 1.78 -0.80 5.53
C HIS A 79 1.65 0.20 4.38
N ASN A 80 2.11 1.45 4.54
CA ASN A 80 2.08 2.43 3.45
C ASN A 80 3.08 2.10 2.33
N GLY A 81 4.19 1.43 2.64
CA GLY A 81 5.09 0.89 1.61
C GLY A 81 4.40 -0.17 0.75
N ILE A 82 3.72 -1.12 1.38
CA ILE A 82 2.96 -2.17 0.69
C ILE A 82 1.83 -1.56 -0.14
N GLU A 83 1.12 -0.57 0.40
CA GLU A 83 0.09 0.19 -0.33
C GLU A 83 0.65 0.83 -1.61
N TYR A 84 1.86 1.40 -1.57
CA TYR A 84 2.50 1.97 -2.77
C TYR A 84 2.78 0.91 -3.82
N GLY A 85 3.24 -0.27 -3.39
CA GLY A 85 3.45 -1.43 -4.26
C GLY A 85 2.15 -1.90 -4.91
N ASP A 86 1.09 -2.08 -4.14
CA ASP A 86 -0.22 -2.52 -4.65
C ASP A 86 -0.79 -1.53 -5.68
N MET A 87 -0.75 -0.23 -5.38
CA MET A 87 -1.20 0.80 -6.33
C MET A 87 -0.39 0.77 -7.62
N GLN A 88 0.94 0.64 -7.53
CA GLN A 88 1.81 0.60 -8.70
C GLN A 88 1.52 -0.63 -9.59
N LEU A 89 1.36 -1.81 -8.98
CA LEU A 89 1.02 -3.03 -9.72
C LEU A 89 -0.33 -2.93 -10.44
N ILE A 90 -1.32 -2.30 -9.80
CA ILE A 90 -2.63 -2.05 -10.40
C ILE A 90 -2.50 -1.06 -11.56
N CYS A 91 -1.70 0.01 -11.41
CA CYS A 91 -1.41 0.96 -12.49
C CYS A 91 -0.72 0.28 -13.69
N GLU A 92 0.19 -0.67 -13.46
CA GLU A 92 0.82 -1.45 -14.53
C GLU A 92 -0.17 -2.36 -15.24
N ALA A 93 -1.05 -3.06 -14.49
CA ALA A 93 -2.11 -3.85 -15.09
C ALA A 93 -3.04 -2.98 -15.96
N TYR A 94 -3.42 -1.80 -15.47
CA TYR A 94 -4.17 -0.81 -16.24
C TYR A 94 -3.42 -0.38 -17.51
N HIS A 95 -2.13 -0.03 -17.41
CA HIS A 95 -1.33 0.40 -18.55
C HIS A 95 -1.24 -0.69 -19.62
N ILE A 96 -1.02 -1.95 -19.21
CA ILE A 96 -0.96 -3.10 -20.11
C ILE A 96 -2.31 -3.34 -20.80
N MET A 97 -3.43 -3.25 -20.07
CA MET A 97 -4.76 -3.38 -20.68
C MET A 97 -5.05 -2.26 -21.68
N ARG A 98 -4.72 -1.02 -21.33
CA ARG A 98 -4.99 0.15 -22.18
C ARG A 98 -4.12 0.14 -23.43
N ASN A 99 -2.80 0.12 -23.24
CA ASN A 99 -1.86 0.32 -24.34
C ASN A 99 -1.50 -0.99 -25.05
N GLY A 100 -1.47 -2.12 -24.32
CA GLY A 100 -1.15 -3.44 -24.88
C GLY A 100 -2.34 -4.15 -25.49
N LEU A 101 -3.55 -4.01 -24.91
CA LEU A 101 -4.77 -4.70 -25.38
C LEU A 101 -5.81 -3.77 -26.04
N GLY A 102 -5.62 -2.45 -25.94
CA GLY A 102 -6.54 -1.47 -26.50
C GLY A 102 -7.91 -1.45 -25.82
N LEU A 103 -7.99 -1.81 -24.53
CA LEU A 103 -9.26 -1.81 -23.81
C LEU A 103 -9.72 -0.40 -23.45
N SER A 104 -11.02 -0.16 -23.58
CA SER A 104 -11.68 1.07 -23.13
C SER A 104 -11.76 1.13 -21.58
N PRO A 105 -11.96 2.32 -20.99
CA PRO A 105 -12.14 2.47 -19.54
C PRO A 105 -13.26 1.59 -18.97
N LYS A 106 -14.36 1.43 -19.72
CA LYS A 106 -15.48 0.58 -19.30
C LYS A 106 -15.11 -0.90 -19.29
N GLU A 107 -14.47 -1.40 -20.35
CA GLU A 107 -14.01 -2.79 -20.40
C GLU A 107 -13.00 -3.09 -19.29
N MET A 108 -12.06 -2.17 -19.00
CA MET A 108 -11.13 -2.31 -17.89
C MET A 108 -11.84 -2.32 -16.53
N SER A 109 -12.84 -1.45 -16.33
CA SER A 109 -13.68 -1.48 -15.13
C SER A 109 -14.34 -2.85 -14.96
N ASP A 110 -14.92 -3.42 -16.02
CA ASP A 110 -15.56 -4.73 -15.95
C ASP A 110 -14.56 -5.83 -15.58
N VAL A 111 -13.34 -5.80 -16.13
CA VAL A 111 -12.26 -6.73 -15.77
C VAL A 111 -11.88 -6.62 -14.29
N PHE A 112 -11.62 -5.41 -13.78
CA PHE A 112 -11.31 -5.22 -12.35
C PHE A 112 -12.50 -5.62 -11.46
N GLY A 113 -13.73 -5.40 -11.93
CA GLY A 113 -14.95 -5.85 -11.26
C GLY A 113 -15.05 -7.37 -11.14
N GLU A 114 -14.66 -8.11 -12.17
CA GLU A 114 -14.56 -9.58 -12.12
C GLU A 114 -13.40 -10.06 -11.22
N TRP A 115 -12.25 -9.39 -11.29
CA TRP A 115 -11.10 -9.73 -10.44
C TRP A 115 -11.40 -9.55 -8.95
N ASN A 116 -12.21 -8.54 -8.60
CA ASN A 116 -12.62 -8.29 -7.21
C ASN A 116 -13.59 -9.33 -6.65
N LYS A 117 -14.14 -10.24 -7.47
CA LYS A 117 -14.98 -11.34 -6.99
C LYS A 117 -14.16 -12.61 -6.68
N GLY A 118 -12.85 -12.57 -6.91
CA GLY A 118 -11.96 -13.71 -6.78
C GLY A 118 -10.78 -13.42 -5.86
N VAL A 119 -9.63 -14.03 -6.16
CA VAL A 119 -8.44 -13.97 -5.29
C VAL A 119 -7.82 -12.58 -5.13
N LEU A 120 -8.24 -11.61 -5.95
CA LEU A 120 -7.79 -10.22 -5.89
C LEU A 120 -8.77 -9.30 -5.15
N ASP A 121 -9.83 -9.84 -4.55
CA ASP A 121 -10.78 -9.07 -3.74
C ASP A 121 -10.05 -8.18 -2.74
N SER A 122 -10.17 -6.86 -2.94
CA SER A 122 -9.55 -5.87 -2.10
C SER A 122 -10.09 -4.48 -2.39
N PHE A 123 -10.06 -3.62 -1.37
CA PHE A 123 -10.50 -2.23 -1.50
C PHE A 123 -9.83 -1.48 -2.66
N LEU A 124 -8.53 -1.67 -2.89
CA LEU A 124 -7.82 -0.99 -3.99
C LEU A 124 -8.30 -1.44 -5.38
N ILE A 125 -8.64 -2.73 -5.55
CA ILE A 125 -9.21 -3.24 -6.80
C ILE A 125 -10.63 -2.71 -6.99
N GLU A 126 -11.42 -2.68 -5.90
CA GLU A 126 -12.78 -2.11 -5.90
C GLU A 126 -12.80 -0.64 -6.34
N ILE A 127 -12.02 0.22 -5.69
CA ILE A 127 -11.99 1.64 -6.06
C ILE A 127 -11.42 1.84 -7.47
N THR A 128 -10.51 0.97 -7.93
CA THR A 128 -9.97 1.05 -9.30
C THR A 128 -11.07 0.81 -10.34
N ARG A 129 -11.91 -0.22 -10.14
CA ARG A 129 -13.12 -0.46 -10.94
C ARG A 129 -13.99 0.80 -10.96
N ASP A 130 -14.25 1.40 -9.79
CA ASP A 130 -15.15 2.55 -9.70
C ASP A 130 -14.57 3.83 -10.33
N ILE A 131 -13.27 4.06 -10.19
CA ILE A 131 -12.54 5.16 -10.84
C ILE A 131 -12.61 5.03 -12.37
N LEU A 132 -12.41 3.82 -12.90
CA LEU A 132 -12.37 3.58 -14.35
C LEU A 132 -13.70 3.87 -15.05
N LYS A 133 -14.83 3.61 -14.39
CA LYS A 133 -16.17 3.88 -14.94
C LYS A 133 -16.70 5.28 -14.62
N TYR A 134 -16.02 6.05 -13.77
CA TYR A 134 -16.48 7.38 -13.37
C TYR A 134 -16.40 8.38 -14.54
N GLN A 135 -17.48 9.14 -14.73
CA GLN A 135 -17.59 10.19 -15.75
C GLN A 135 -18.10 11.49 -15.13
N ASP A 136 -17.57 12.62 -15.59
CA ASP A 136 -18.16 13.95 -15.37
C ASP A 136 -18.87 14.43 -16.66
N ASP A 137 -19.15 15.73 -16.75
CA ASP A 137 -19.76 16.40 -17.91
C ASP A 137 -18.98 16.27 -19.23
N LYS A 138 -17.69 15.93 -19.16
CA LYS A 138 -16.75 15.80 -20.29
C LYS A 138 -16.33 14.35 -20.53
N GLY A 139 -16.99 13.38 -19.91
CA GLY A 139 -16.74 11.94 -20.09
C GLY A 139 -15.82 11.35 -19.02
N PHE A 140 -15.08 10.28 -19.35
CA PHE A 140 -14.23 9.56 -18.37
C PHE A 140 -13.22 10.50 -17.72
N LEU A 141 -13.19 10.50 -16.38
CA LEU A 141 -12.36 11.44 -15.62
C LEU A 141 -10.89 11.04 -15.60
N LEU A 142 -10.60 9.74 -15.41
CA LEU A 142 -9.24 9.25 -15.16
C LEU A 142 -8.24 9.71 -16.24
N GLU A 143 -8.59 9.63 -17.52
CA GLU A 143 -7.69 9.97 -18.63
C GLU A 143 -7.37 11.47 -18.74
N ARG A 144 -8.07 12.32 -17.97
CA ARG A 144 -7.86 13.77 -17.93
C ARG A 144 -7.14 14.21 -16.65
N ILE A 145 -6.83 13.28 -15.74
CA ILE A 145 -6.04 13.57 -14.55
C ILE A 145 -4.57 13.64 -14.95
N ARG A 146 -3.87 14.66 -14.45
CA ARG A 146 -2.42 14.83 -14.67
C ARG A 146 -1.66 13.62 -14.09
N ASP A 147 -0.81 13.02 -14.90
CA ASP A 147 -0.04 11.81 -14.62
C ASP A 147 1.22 12.07 -13.78
N THR A 148 1.07 12.82 -12.69
CA THR A 148 2.13 13.17 -11.74
C THR A 148 1.71 12.76 -10.33
N ALA A 149 2.23 11.64 -9.84
CA ALA A 149 1.84 11.06 -8.56
C ALA A 149 2.49 11.80 -7.38
N GLY A 150 1.66 12.34 -6.50
CA GLY A 150 2.11 12.88 -5.21
C GLY A 150 2.54 11.77 -4.23
N GLN A 151 3.37 12.14 -3.25
CA GLN A 151 3.72 11.30 -2.11
C GLN A 151 3.98 12.14 -0.86
N LYS A 152 3.66 11.60 0.32
CA LYS A 152 3.86 12.26 1.63
C LYS A 152 5.09 11.75 2.40
N GLY A 153 5.88 10.86 1.79
CA GLY A 153 7.17 10.39 2.31
C GLY A 153 7.16 9.02 3.00
N THR A 154 6.03 8.49 3.45
CA THR A 154 5.98 7.20 4.18
C THR A 154 6.46 6.02 3.34
N GLY A 155 6.08 5.95 2.06
CA GLY A 155 6.60 4.92 1.14
C GLY A 155 8.12 5.01 0.95
N LYS A 156 8.65 6.24 0.84
CA LYS A 156 10.11 6.48 0.77
C LYS A 156 10.82 6.03 2.05
N TRP A 157 10.24 6.26 3.23
CA TRP A 157 10.83 5.80 4.49
C TRP A 157 10.92 4.27 4.57
N THR A 158 9.94 3.52 4.05
CA THR A 158 10.03 2.06 3.95
C THR A 158 11.19 1.62 3.07
N ALA A 159 11.36 2.25 1.90
CA ALA A 159 12.48 1.95 1.01
C ALA A 159 13.85 2.30 1.63
N ILE A 160 13.94 3.42 2.36
CA ILE A 160 15.17 3.80 3.08
C ILE A 160 15.46 2.80 4.20
N ALA A 161 14.48 2.45 5.03
CA ALA A 161 14.67 1.48 6.10
C ALA A 161 15.10 0.10 5.56
N ALA A 162 14.59 -0.30 4.38
CA ALA A 162 15.03 -1.50 3.69
C ALA A 162 16.51 -1.44 3.30
N LEU A 163 16.99 -0.30 2.79
CA LEU A 163 18.40 -0.09 2.48
C LEU A 163 19.26 -0.12 3.75
N ASP A 164 18.84 0.59 4.80
CA ASP A 164 19.57 0.66 6.07
C ASP A 164 19.70 -0.73 6.74
N TYR A 165 18.68 -1.57 6.62
CA TYR A 165 18.66 -2.92 7.21
C TYR A 165 19.16 -4.02 6.26
N GLY A 166 19.54 -3.67 5.03
CA GLY A 166 20.03 -4.64 4.03
C GLY A 166 18.98 -5.67 3.59
N ILE A 167 17.70 -5.29 3.53
CA ILE A 167 16.59 -6.17 3.14
C ILE A 167 16.10 -5.81 1.71
N PRO A 168 15.95 -6.80 0.80
CA PRO A 168 15.61 -6.54 -0.59
C PRO A 168 14.10 -6.27 -0.78
N VAL A 169 13.64 -5.08 -0.40
CA VAL A 169 12.26 -4.64 -0.60
C VAL A 169 12.10 -3.92 -1.96
N THR A 170 12.42 -4.66 -3.03
CA THR A 170 12.60 -4.08 -4.36
C THR A 170 11.32 -3.49 -4.94
N LEU A 171 10.18 -4.17 -4.79
CA LEU A 171 8.92 -3.73 -5.42
C LEU A 171 8.42 -2.42 -4.83
N ILE A 172 8.52 -2.27 -3.50
CA ILE A 172 8.19 -1.01 -2.83
C ILE A 172 9.17 0.09 -3.25
N GLY A 173 10.47 -0.22 -3.37
CA GLY A 173 11.46 0.71 -3.91
C GLY A 173 11.10 1.21 -5.32
N GLU A 174 10.79 0.30 -6.24
CA GLU A 174 10.39 0.63 -7.60
C GLU A 174 9.08 1.43 -7.65
N SER A 175 8.11 1.13 -6.78
CA SER A 175 6.88 1.93 -6.69
C SER A 175 7.14 3.37 -6.26
N VAL A 176 8.16 3.61 -5.42
CA VAL A 176 8.59 4.97 -5.04
C VAL A 176 9.26 5.65 -6.23
N PHE A 177 10.15 4.94 -6.94
CA PHE A 177 10.82 5.49 -8.13
C PHE A 177 9.85 5.77 -9.28
N ALA A 178 8.83 4.94 -9.49
CA ALA A 178 7.78 5.18 -10.50
C ALA A 178 7.03 6.50 -10.23
N ARG A 179 6.75 6.82 -8.95
CA ARG A 179 6.17 8.13 -8.58
C ARG A 179 7.14 9.27 -8.87
N CYS A 180 8.43 9.10 -8.55
CA CYS A 180 9.47 10.07 -8.91
C CYS A 180 9.54 10.29 -10.43
N LEU A 181 9.56 9.22 -11.23
CA LEU A 181 9.56 9.26 -12.69
C LEU A 181 8.32 9.98 -13.23
N SER A 182 7.13 9.70 -12.68
CA SER A 182 5.89 10.38 -13.08
C SER A 182 5.98 11.91 -12.90
N SER A 183 6.71 12.36 -11.86
CA SER A 183 6.89 13.78 -11.53
C SER A 183 7.81 14.52 -12.52
N LEU A 184 8.67 13.80 -13.26
CA LEU A 184 9.55 14.34 -14.31
C LEU A 184 8.76 14.57 -15.62
N GLN A 185 7.56 15.14 -15.53
CA GLN A 185 6.62 15.20 -16.67
C GLN A 185 7.18 15.95 -17.87
N SER A 186 7.79 17.12 -17.66
CA SER A 186 8.37 17.91 -18.76
C SER A 186 9.48 17.15 -19.48
N GLU A 187 10.36 16.46 -18.73
CA GLU A 187 11.41 15.62 -19.29
C GLU A 187 10.84 14.41 -20.06
N ARG A 188 9.77 13.78 -19.55
CA ARG A 188 9.09 12.69 -20.26
C ARG A 188 8.46 13.14 -21.57
N ILE A 189 7.84 14.32 -21.61
CA ILE A 189 7.27 14.89 -22.83
C ILE A 189 8.38 15.15 -23.86
N GLU A 190 9.48 15.78 -23.44
CA GLU A 190 10.63 16.04 -24.30
C GLU A 190 11.23 14.73 -24.84
N ALA A 191 11.48 13.76 -23.96
CA ALA A 191 12.02 12.46 -24.35
C ALA A 191 11.10 11.72 -25.34
N SER A 192 9.77 11.80 -25.17
CA SER A 192 8.80 11.13 -26.06
C SER A 192 8.79 11.67 -27.49
N ALA A 193 9.31 12.89 -27.71
CA ALA A 193 9.41 13.47 -29.05
C ALA A 193 10.62 12.96 -29.84
N VAL A 194 11.58 12.29 -29.17
CA VAL A 194 12.86 11.85 -29.76
C VAL A 194 13.06 10.34 -29.66
N LEU A 195 12.62 9.72 -28.55
CA LEU A 195 12.76 8.29 -28.32
C LEU A 195 11.57 7.53 -28.91
N GLU A 196 11.86 6.64 -29.86
CA GLU A 196 10.88 5.72 -30.42
C GLU A 196 10.86 4.40 -29.65
N GLY A 197 9.65 3.86 -29.44
CA GLY A 197 9.43 2.54 -28.84
C GLY A 197 8.70 1.61 -29.82
N PRO A 198 8.66 0.30 -29.53
CA PRO A 198 7.87 -0.62 -30.33
C PRO A 198 6.38 -0.23 -30.26
N SER A 199 5.71 -0.28 -31.40
CA SER A 199 4.27 -0.01 -31.52
C SER A 199 3.49 -1.28 -31.84
N GLY A 200 2.32 -1.45 -31.24
CA GLY A 200 1.41 -2.53 -31.62
C GLY A 200 0.42 -2.86 -30.50
N ILE A 201 -0.77 -3.27 -30.90
CA ILE A 201 -1.77 -3.84 -29.99
C ILE A 201 -1.74 -5.35 -30.16
N TYR A 202 -1.77 -6.09 -29.06
CA TYR A 202 -1.84 -7.54 -29.07
C TYR A 202 -3.10 -8.03 -29.81
N GLN A 203 -2.89 -8.91 -30.81
CA GLN A 203 -3.95 -9.44 -31.68
C GLN A 203 -4.38 -10.87 -31.31
N GLY A 204 -3.82 -11.47 -30.26
CA GLY A 204 -4.16 -12.82 -29.83
C GLY A 204 -5.38 -12.88 -28.92
N ASP A 205 -5.53 -13.99 -28.19
CA ASP A 205 -6.64 -14.19 -27.26
C ASP A 205 -6.54 -13.23 -26.05
N LYS A 206 -7.37 -12.18 -26.08
CA LYS A 206 -7.45 -11.18 -24.99
C LYS A 206 -7.92 -11.80 -23.68
N LYS A 207 -8.82 -12.78 -23.70
CA LYS A 207 -9.34 -13.42 -22.48
C LYS A 207 -8.23 -14.21 -21.79
N GLN A 208 -7.46 -14.98 -22.56
CA GLN A 208 -6.30 -15.70 -22.04
C GLN A 208 -5.24 -14.72 -21.49
N PHE A 209 -4.96 -13.63 -22.23
CA PHE A 209 -4.01 -12.62 -21.79
C PHE A 209 -4.43 -11.98 -20.46
N LEU A 210 -5.70 -11.60 -20.32
CA LEU A 210 -6.22 -11.01 -19.08
C LEU A 210 -6.11 -11.97 -17.90
N GLU A 211 -6.33 -13.27 -18.10
CA GLU A 211 -6.12 -14.26 -17.04
C GLU A 211 -4.64 -14.39 -16.64
N HIS A 212 -3.72 -14.32 -17.60
CA HIS A 212 -2.28 -14.28 -17.29
C HIS A 212 -1.90 -13.01 -16.53
N LEU A 213 -2.42 -11.85 -16.95
CA LEU A 213 -2.19 -10.58 -16.29
C LEU A 213 -2.73 -10.59 -14.85
N ARG A 214 -3.92 -11.17 -14.63
CA ARG A 214 -4.50 -11.36 -13.29
C ARG A 214 -3.59 -12.18 -12.39
N LYS A 215 -3.06 -13.29 -12.90
CA LYS A 215 -2.11 -14.15 -12.16
C LYS A 215 -0.79 -13.44 -11.89
N ALA A 216 -0.27 -12.70 -12.86
CA ALA A 216 0.96 -11.92 -12.70
C ALA A 216 0.80 -10.85 -11.61
N LEU A 217 -0.29 -10.09 -11.64
CA LEU A 217 -0.65 -9.13 -10.59
C LEU A 217 -0.71 -9.79 -9.21
N TYR A 218 -1.39 -10.94 -9.11
CA TYR A 218 -1.52 -11.65 -7.84
C TYR A 218 -0.18 -12.15 -7.30
N VAL A 219 0.67 -12.74 -8.15
CA VAL A 219 2.01 -13.19 -7.75
C VAL A 219 2.89 -12.02 -7.35
N ALA A 220 2.86 -10.91 -8.09
CA ALA A 220 3.61 -9.71 -7.75
C ALA A 220 3.18 -9.13 -6.39
N LYS A 221 1.87 -9.16 -6.08
CA LYS A 221 1.35 -8.79 -4.76
C LYS A 221 1.90 -9.69 -3.67
N ILE A 222 1.90 -11.02 -3.85
CA ILE A 222 2.50 -11.97 -2.89
C ILE A 222 3.98 -11.62 -2.63
N ILE A 223 4.74 -11.32 -3.68
CA ILE A 223 6.16 -10.93 -3.57
C ILE A 223 6.30 -9.63 -2.77
N SER A 224 5.51 -8.60 -3.06
CA SER A 224 5.51 -7.32 -2.33
C SER A 224 5.28 -7.52 -0.82
N TYR A 225 4.26 -8.32 -0.46
CA TYR A 225 3.94 -8.61 0.93
C TYR A 225 5.06 -9.43 1.59
N ALA A 226 5.60 -10.44 0.91
CA ALA A 226 6.71 -11.22 1.44
C ALA A 226 7.92 -10.32 1.77
N GLN A 227 8.25 -9.38 0.88
CA GLN A 227 9.32 -8.40 1.10
C GLN A 227 9.02 -7.47 2.29
N GLY A 228 7.78 -6.97 2.41
CA GLY A 228 7.36 -6.15 3.54
C GLY A 228 7.49 -6.89 4.88
N PHE A 229 7.07 -8.16 4.94
CA PHE A 229 7.21 -8.98 6.15
C PHE A 229 8.67 -9.38 6.43
N MET A 230 9.51 -9.56 5.40
CA MET A 230 10.96 -9.70 5.60
C MET A 230 11.56 -8.47 6.29
N LEU A 231 11.13 -7.27 5.91
CA LEU A 231 11.56 -6.02 6.52
C LEU A 231 11.11 -5.90 7.99
N LEU A 232 9.84 -6.23 8.27
CA LEU A 232 9.32 -6.27 9.65
C LEU A 232 10.12 -7.24 10.52
N ARG A 233 10.44 -8.42 9.99
CA ARG A 233 11.21 -9.43 10.70
C ARG A 233 12.63 -8.97 11.03
N GLU A 234 13.30 -8.27 10.12
CA GLU A 234 14.63 -7.75 10.40
C GLU A 234 14.60 -6.59 11.38
N ALA A 235 13.63 -5.68 11.24
CA ALA A 235 13.42 -4.60 12.19
C ALA A 235 13.16 -5.12 13.62
N ALA A 236 12.37 -6.20 13.76
CA ALA A 236 12.15 -6.85 15.05
C ALA A 236 13.45 -7.30 15.72
N LYS A 237 14.39 -7.89 14.97
CA LYS A 237 15.69 -8.31 15.52
C LYS A 237 16.54 -7.11 15.93
N ILE A 238 16.67 -6.11 15.06
CA ILE A 238 17.51 -4.92 15.30
C ILE A 238 17.05 -4.17 16.53
N HIS A 239 15.73 -4.01 16.70
CA HIS A 239 15.14 -3.23 17.79
C HIS A 239 14.67 -4.07 18.98
N ASN A 240 14.91 -5.38 18.96
CA ASN A 240 14.46 -6.34 19.96
C ASN A 240 12.94 -6.23 20.24
N TRP A 241 12.14 -6.14 19.19
CA TRP A 241 10.68 -6.10 19.29
C TRP A 241 10.06 -7.49 19.19
N ASN A 242 9.03 -7.73 19.99
CA ASN A 242 8.24 -8.96 19.95
C ASN A 242 7.02 -8.81 19.04
N LEU A 243 7.26 -8.69 17.73
CA LEU A 243 6.19 -8.49 16.75
C LEU A 243 5.33 -9.76 16.55
N ASN A 244 4.01 -9.61 16.63
CA ASN A 244 3.04 -10.65 16.27
C ASN A 244 2.62 -10.51 14.80
N TYR A 245 3.23 -11.28 13.90
CA TYR A 245 2.93 -11.19 12.45
C TYR A 245 1.48 -11.56 12.10
N GLY A 246 0.86 -12.49 12.84
CA GLY A 246 -0.54 -12.83 12.66
C GLY A 246 -1.44 -11.66 13.03
N GLY A 247 -1.16 -11.01 14.18
CA GLY A 247 -1.88 -9.81 14.61
C GLY A 247 -1.61 -8.55 13.77
N ILE A 248 -0.48 -8.49 13.06
CA ILE A 248 -0.19 -7.42 12.08
C ILE A 248 -0.97 -7.63 10.77
N ALA A 249 -1.25 -8.89 10.41
CA ALA A 249 -2.01 -9.23 9.21
C ALA A 249 -3.54 -9.11 9.39
N LEU A 250 -4.02 -9.24 10.63
CA LEU A 250 -5.42 -9.09 11.05
C LEU A 250 -5.89 -7.62 11.03
#